data_AF-A0A5C5XM47-F1
#
_entry.id   AF-A0A5C5XM47-F1
#
_cell.length_a   1.000
_cell.length_b   1.000
_cell.length_c   1.000
_cell.angle_alpha   90.00
_cell.angle_beta   90.00
_cell.angle_gamma   90.00
#
_symmetry.space_group_name_H-M   'P 1'
#
loop_
_entity.id
_entity.type
_entity.pdbx_description
1 polymer ?
#
loop_
_entity_poly.entity_id
_entity_poly.type
_entity_poly.pdbx_seq_one_letter_code
_entity_poly.pdbx_strand_id
1 'polypeptide(L)'
;MIESTTLTDLGLAVSFQSGGEIALRVLQKDNKASIERRSIGHQILLTPEKIIENQIVLRLSHDHSEVNFDKMGKLNGYDYPGIVSRRVMAAFKITPGETVLFTSPGRSQPLDPIDKATSPAPLAETVVILVTIKKTDYGPKEKN
;
A
#
# COMPACT_ATOMS: atom_id res chain seq x y z
N MET A 1 13.49 -1.86 -5.06
CA MET A 1 13.00 -2.66 -3.93
C MET A 1 12.87 -1.73 -2.74
N ILE A 2 11.70 -1.64 -2.11
CA ILE A 2 11.49 -0.82 -0.91
C ILE A 2 11.37 -1.78 0.27
N GLU A 3 12.19 -1.55 1.29
CA GLU A 3 12.20 -2.34 2.51
C GLU A 3 12.04 -1.39 3.70
N SER A 4 11.27 -1.82 4.70
CA SER A 4 11.09 -1.08 5.94
C SER A 4 10.99 -2.05 7.10
N THR A 5 11.58 -1.68 8.24
CA THR A 5 11.46 -2.40 9.51
C THR A 5 10.94 -1.43 10.55
N THR A 6 9.84 -1.80 11.19
CA THR A 6 9.19 -0.99 12.24
C THR A 6 8.94 -1.83 13.48
N LEU A 7 8.99 -1.21 14.65
CA LEU A 7 8.61 -1.81 15.93
C LEU A 7 7.34 -1.13 16.44
N THR A 8 6.38 -1.91 16.93
CA THR A 8 5.14 -1.41 17.52
C THR A 8 4.63 -2.37 18.58
N ASP A 9 3.79 -1.88 19.49
CA ASP A 9 3.14 -2.69 20.51
C ASP A 9 1.83 -3.30 19.98
N LEU A 10 1.35 -4.34 20.68
CA LEU A 10 0.05 -4.96 20.41
C LEU A 10 -1.07 -3.92 20.53
N GLY A 11 -1.95 -3.87 19.55
CA GLY A 11 -3.05 -2.91 19.42
C GLY A 11 -2.65 -1.58 18.76
N LEU A 12 -1.36 -1.28 18.63
CA LEU A 12 -0.88 -0.03 18.05
C LEU A 12 -0.55 -0.21 16.57
N ALA A 13 -1.28 0.51 15.72
CA ALA A 13 -1.03 0.52 14.29
C ALA A 13 0.28 1.27 13.99
N VAL A 14 1.04 0.73 13.03
CA VAL A 14 2.23 1.37 12.48
C VAL A 14 2.05 1.58 10.99
N SER A 15 2.44 2.75 10.52
CA SER A 15 2.36 3.13 9.12
C SER A 15 3.74 3.34 8.52
N PHE A 16 3.91 2.86 7.30
CA PHE A 16 5.06 3.18 6.45
C PHE A 16 4.55 3.85 5.18
N GLN A 17 5.12 5.00 4.83
CA GLN A 17 4.80 5.71 3.59
C GLN A 17 6.09 5.97 2.82
N SER A 18 6.07 5.71 1.52
CA SER A 18 7.19 5.97 0.61
C SER A 18 6.65 6.44 -0.72
N GLY A 19 7.12 7.60 -1.19
CA GLY A 19 6.70 8.17 -2.46
C GLY A 19 6.76 9.69 -2.45
N GLY A 20 5.98 10.31 -3.32
CA GLY A 20 5.97 11.75 -3.51
C GLY A 20 4.60 12.36 -3.30
N GLU A 21 4.46 13.61 -3.70
CA GLU A 21 3.18 14.32 -3.72
C GLU A 21 2.98 14.95 -5.10
N ILE A 22 1.74 14.99 -5.55
CA ILE A 22 1.34 15.80 -6.71
C ILE A 22 0.53 17.00 -6.24
N ALA A 23 0.81 18.16 -6.82
CA ALA A 23 0.10 19.40 -6.54
C ALA A 23 -0.95 19.66 -7.63
N LEU A 24 -2.22 19.71 -7.23
CA LEU A 24 -3.36 20.00 -8.11
C LEU A 24 -3.89 21.40 -7.81
N ARG A 25 -4.17 22.20 -8.84
CA ARG A 25 -4.81 23.51 -8.67
C ARG A 25 -6.32 23.32 -8.68
N VAL A 26 -6.97 23.68 -7.58
CA VAL A 26 -8.43 23.65 -7.45
C VAL A 26 -8.96 25.07 -7.27
N LEU A 27 -10.04 25.40 -7.98
CA LEU A 27 -10.78 26.65 -7.79
C LEU A 27 -11.83 26.46 -6.70
N GLN A 28 -11.86 27.35 -5.72
CA GLN A 28 -12.92 27.40 -4.72
C GLN A 28 -14.07 28.31 -5.19
N LYS A 29 -15.26 28.15 -4.60
CA LYS A 29 -16.48 28.91 -4.95
C LYS A 29 -16.32 30.44 -4.91
N ASP A 30 -15.31 30.96 -4.20
CA ASP A 30 -15.06 32.40 -4.02
C ASP A 30 -13.90 32.93 -4.89
N ASN A 31 -13.64 32.32 -6.04
CA ASN A 31 -12.57 32.74 -6.98
C ASN A 31 -11.14 32.70 -6.38
N LYS A 32 -10.96 31.98 -5.27
CA LYS A 32 -9.66 31.70 -4.66
C LYS A 32 -9.09 30.41 -5.25
N ALA A 33 -7.86 30.47 -5.77
CA ALA A 33 -7.11 29.29 -6.16
C ALA A 33 -6.44 28.67 -4.93
N SER A 34 -6.62 27.37 -4.72
CA SER A 34 -5.87 26.61 -3.72
C SER A 34 -5.10 25.45 -4.34
N ILE A 35 -4.03 25.03 -3.67
CA ILE A 35 -3.22 23.89 -4.07
C ILE A 35 -3.62 22.71 -3.20
N GLU A 36 -4.24 21.70 -3.80
CA GLU A 36 -4.48 20.41 -3.17
C GLU A 36 -3.24 19.53 -3.38
N ARG A 37 -2.67 18.98 -2.30
CA ARG A 37 -1.57 18.02 -2.36
C ARG A 37 -2.13 16.62 -2.19
N ARG A 38 -1.79 15.71 -3.12
CA ARG A 38 -2.13 14.30 -3.03
C ARG A 38 -0.87 13.47 -2.98
N SER A 39 -0.73 12.67 -1.93
CA SER A 39 0.35 11.69 -1.82
C SER A 39 0.22 10.63 -2.90
N ILE A 40 1.35 10.24 -3.47
CA ILE A 40 1.51 9.11 -4.38
C ILE A 40 2.59 8.17 -3.84
N GLY A 41 2.56 6.91 -4.25
CA GLY A 41 3.49 5.87 -3.86
C GLY A 41 2.86 4.83 -2.95
N HIS A 42 3.67 4.25 -2.07
CA HIS A 42 3.31 3.16 -1.17
C HIS A 42 2.86 3.71 0.18
N GLN A 43 1.74 3.20 0.67
CA GLN A 43 1.26 3.39 2.03
C GLN A 43 0.89 2.03 2.61
N ILE A 44 1.63 1.59 3.63
CA ILE A 44 1.39 0.36 4.36
C ILE A 44 0.92 0.74 5.76
N LEU A 45 -0.15 0.09 6.21
CA LEU A 45 -0.63 0.13 7.58
C LEU A 45 -0.67 -1.31 8.11
N LEU A 46 0.04 -1.55 9.20
CA LEU A 46 0.07 -2.82 9.90
C LEU A 46 -0.48 -2.62 11.31
N THR A 47 -1.38 -3.50 11.73
CA THR A 47 -1.92 -3.49 13.10
C THR A 47 -1.85 -4.88 13.69
N PRO A 48 -0.99 -5.11 14.70
CA PRO A 48 -1.05 -6.32 15.49
C PRO A 48 -2.22 -6.23 16.46
N GLU A 49 -3.21 -7.12 16.33
CA GLU A 49 -4.42 -7.05 17.15
C GLU A 49 -4.28 -7.79 18.47
N LYS A 50 -3.89 -9.06 18.38
CA LYS A 50 -3.86 -9.99 19.52
C LYS A 50 -2.94 -11.17 19.26
N ILE A 51 -2.61 -11.88 20.33
CA ILE A 51 -1.90 -13.15 20.29
C ILE A 51 -2.89 -14.27 20.61
N ILE A 52 -2.95 -15.30 19.78
CA ILE A 52 -3.75 -16.52 19.98
C ILE A 52 -2.87 -17.71 19.65
N GLU A 53 -2.80 -18.71 20.53
CA GLU A 53 -2.07 -19.97 20.25
C GLU A 53 -0.63 -19.72 19.79
N ASN A 54 0.07 -18.76 20.43
CA ASN A 54 1.43 -18.34 20.08
C ASN A 54 1.61 -17.72 18.68
N GLN A 55 0.50 -17.38 18.00
CA GLN A 55 0.47 -16.65 16.73
C GLN A 55 -0.02 -15.23 16.93
N ILE A 56 0.47 -14.31 16.11
CA ILE A 56 0.04 -12.91 16.10
C ILE A 56 -1.03 -12.74 15.02
N VAL A 57 -2.20 -12.21 15.40
CA VAL A 57 -3.22 -11.75 14.46
C VAL A 57 -2.85 -10.37 13.96
N LEU A 58 -2.70 -10.22 12.65
CA LEU A 58 -2.35 -8.97 11.98
C LEU A 58 -3.43 -8.53 11.03
N ARG A 59 -3.68 -7.21 10.97
CA ARG A 59 -4.31 -6.55 9.82
C ARG A 59 -3.26 -5.80 9.02
N LEU A 60 -3.27 -6.04 7.72
CA LEU A 60 -2.48 -5.33 6.73
C LEU A 60 -3.42 -4.55 5.80
N SER A 61 -3.12 -3.28 5.58
CA SER A 61 -3.66 -2.49 4.49
C SER A 61 -2.49 -1.90 3.71
N HIS A 62 -2.42 -2.17 2.42
CA HIS A 62 -1.47 -1.54 1.52
C HIS A 62 -2.21 -0.80 0.42
N ASP A 63 -1.82 0.43 0.19
CA ASP A 63 -2.23 1.26 -0.94
C ASP A 63 -0.98 1.61 -1.76
N HIS A 64 -1.00 1.31 -3.05
CA HIS A 64 0.01 1.76 -4.00
C HIS A 64 -0.65 2.66 -5.03
N SER A 65 -0.18 3.89 -5.12
CA SER A 65 -0.68 4.90 -6.04
C SER A 65 0.41 5.40 -6.97
N GLU A 66 0.08 5.52 -8.24
CA GLU A 66 1.02 5.98 -9.27
C GLU A 66 0.35 6.97 -10.22
N VAL A 67 1.18 7.81 -10.82
CA VAL A 67 0.76 8.76 -11.85
C VAL A 67 0.56 7.99 -13.15
N ASN A 68 -0.60 8.19 -13.78
CA ASN A 68 -0.95 7.57 -15.05
C ASN A 68 -1.24 8.66 -16.09
N PHE A 69 -0.30 8.83 -17.03
CA PHE A 69 -0.38 9.80 -18.12
C PHE A 69 -1.31 9.38 -19.27
N ASP A 70 -1.76 8.12 -19.31
CA ASP A 70 -2.78 7.68 -20.28
C ASP A 70 -4.19 8.04 -19.80
N LYS A 71 -4.36 8.29 -18.50
CA LYS A 71 -5.62 8.70 -17.86
C LYS A 71 -5.63 10.19 -17.53
N MET A 72 -5.30 11.02 -18.51
CA MET A 72 -5.37 12.48 -18.34
C MET A 72 -6.79 12.95 -18.04
N GLY A 73 -6.92 13.83 -17.05
CA GLY A 73 -8.14 14.54 -16.72
C GLY A 73 -7.98 16.05 -16.92
N LYS A 74 -9.10 16.74 -17.11
CA LYS A 74 -9.13 18.21 -17.11
C LYS A 74 -9.72 18.70 -15.79
N LEU A 75 -9.01 19.61 -15.13
CA LEU A 75 -9.47 20.29 -13.93
C LEU A 75 -9.22 21.78 -14.11
N ASN A 76 -10.28 22.59 -14.11
CA ASN A 76 -10.20 24.04 -14.29
C ASN A 76 -9.45 24.48 -15.56
N GLY A 77 -9.64 23.74 -16.66
CA GLY A 77 -8.99 24.01 -17.95
C GLY A 77 -7.52 23.58 -18.04
N TYR A 78 -6.92 23.11 -16.95
CA TYR A 78 -5.58 22.53 -16.94
C TYR A 78 -5.63 21.01 -17.05
N ASP A 79 -4.66 20.47 -17.79
CA ASP A 79 -4.45 19.04 -17.94
C ASP A 79 -3.68 18.49 -16.74
N TYR A 80 -4.22 17.44 -16.13
CA TYR A 80 -3.60 16.75 -15.00
C TYR A 80 -3.53 15.25 -15.28
N PRO A 81 -2.43 14.59 -14.89
CA PRO A 81 -2.37 13.14 -15.01
C PRO A 81 -3.33 12.50 -14.02
N GLY A 82 -3.90 11.36 -14.42
CA GLY A 82 -4.70 10.55 -13.54
C GLY A 82 -3.83 9.92 -12.45
N ILE A 83 -4.46 9.51 -11.35
CA ILE A 83 -3.83 8.65 -10.34
C ILE A 83 -4.52 7.30 -10.42
N VAL A 84 -3.74 6.23 -10.50
CA VAL A 84 -4.23 4.86 -10.36
C VAL A 84 -3.77 4.36 -9.00
N SER A 85 -4.70 3.89 -8.18
CA SER A 85 -4.42 3.25 -6.90
C SER A 85 -4.75 1.77 -6.92
N ARG A 86 -3.99 0.99 -6.17
CA ARG A 86 -4.17 -0.45 -5.96
C ARG A 86 -4.16 -0.70 -4.46
N ARG A 87 -5.22 -1.32 -3.96
CA ARG A 87 -5.37 -1.61 -2.53
C ARG A 87 -5.40 -3.11 -2.28
N VAL A 88 -4.64 -3.53 -1.28
CA VAL A 88 -4.67 -4.89 -0.73
C VAL A 88 -4.98 -4.79 0.75
N MET A 89 -6.00 -5.51 1.21
CA MET A 89 -6.34 -5.64 2.63
C MET A 89 -6.34 -7.11 3.00
N ALA A 90 -5.68 -7.45 4.09
CA ALA A 90 -5.60 -8.81 4.58
C ALA A 90 -5.65 -8.84 6.11
N ALA A 91 -6.31 -9.86 6.65
CA ALA A 91 -6.21 -10.22 8.06
C ALA A 91 -5.71 -11.66 8.13
N PHE A 92 -4.64 -11.90 8.88
CA PHE A 92 -3.98 -13.19 8.91
C PHE A 92 -3.34 -13.47 10.27
N LYS A 93 -3.12 -14.74 10.57
CA LYS A 93 -2.32 -15.19 11.69
C LYS A 93 -0.93 -15.53 11.19
N ILE A 94 0.09 -15.18 11.95
CA ILE A 94 1.47 -15.51 11.63
C ILE A 94 2.21 -15.95 12.89
N THR A 95 3.02 -16.99 12.79
CA THR A 95 3.93 -17.41 13.85
C THR A 95 5.17 -16.51 13.80
N PRO A 96 5.68 -15.99 14.93
CA PRO A 96 6.91 -15.23 14.94
C PRO A 96 8.07 -15.96 14.22
N GLY A 97 8.74 -15.26 13.31
CA GLY A 97 9.80 -15.81 12.45
C GLY A 97 9.34 -16.25 11.07
N GLU A 98 8.03 -16.40 10.84
CA GLU A 98 7.50 -16.73 9.51
C GLU A 98 7.46 -15.50 8.59
N THR A 99 7.37 -15.78 7.29
CA THR A 99 7.17 -14.80 6.23
C THR A 99 5.92 -15.14 5.45
N VAL A 100 5.09 -14.14 5.19
CA VAL A 100 3.89 -14.28 4.36
C VAL A 100 4.01 -13.42 3.11
N LEU A 101 3.58 -13.98 1.99
CA LEU A 101 3.51 -13.30 0.68
C LEU A 101 2.08 -12.81 0.42
N PHE A 102 1.92 -11.51 0.24
CA PHE A 102 0.67 -10.91 -0.24
C PHE A 102 0.80 -10.52 -1.70
N THR A 103 -0.20 -10.87 -2.50
CA THR A 103 -0.31 -10.49 -3.91
C THR A 103 -1.65 -9.80 -4.17
N SER A 104 -1.63 -8.73 -4.96
CA SER A 104 -2.85 -8.13 -5.49
C SER A 104 -3.32 -8.90 -6.73
N PRO A 105 -4.63 -9.18 -6.91
CA PRO A 105 -5.11 -9.71 -8.18
C PRO A 105 -4.80 -8.68 -9.28
N GLY A 106 -4.12 -9.15 -10.33
CA GLY A 106 -3.77 -8.33 -11.48
C GLY A 106 -5.01 -7.84 -12.23
N ARG A 107 -4.95 -6.64 -12.79
CA ARG A 107 -6.02 -6.12 -13.66
C ARG A 107 -6.06 -6.95 -14.94
N SER A 108 -7.12 -7.72 -15.16
CA SER A 108 -7.40 -8.26 -16.49
C SER A 108 -7.83 -7.11 -17.39
N GLN A 109 -6.93 -6.64 -18.24
CA GLN A 109 -7.37 -5.95 -19.45
C GLN A 109 -8.01 -6.99 -20.37
N PRO A 110 -9.13 -6.69 -21.06
CA PRO A 110 -9.55 -7.50 -22.18
C PRO A 110 -8.40 -7.48 -23.20
N LEU A 111 -7.67 -8.58 -23.29
CA LEU A 111 -6.74 -8.81 -24.38
C LEU A 111 -7.57 -9.07 -25.63
N ASP A 112 -7.14 -8.54 -26.77
CA ASP A 112 -7.68 -8.98 -28.04
C ASP A 112 -7.53 -10.51 -28.16
N PRO A 113 -8.48 -11.23 -28.78
CA PRO A 113 -8.50 -12.70 -28.78
C PRO A 113 -7.20 -13.33 -29.32
N ILE A 114 -6.48 -12.60 -30.18
CA ILE A 114 -5.21 -12.99 -30.79
C ILE A 114 -4.06 -12.90 -29.76
N ASP A 115 -4.06 -11.86 -28.92
CA ASP A 115 -3.05 -11.67 -27.86
C ASP A 115 -3.28 -12.59 -26.66
N LYS A 116 -4.54 -12.97 -26.41
CA LYS A 116 -4.93 -13.90 -25.35
C LYS A 116 -4.35 -15.32 -25.53
N ALA A 117 -4.09 -15.74 -26.77
CA ALA A 117 -3.59 -17.08 -27.09
C ALA A 117 -2.07 -17.22 -26.88
N THR A 118 -1.34 -16.11 -26.82
CA THR A 118 0.14 -16.10 -26.82
C THR A 118 0.73 -15.37 -25.60
N SER A 119 -0.09 -14.61 -24.87
CA SER A 119 0.36 -13.89 -23.68
C SER A 119 0.46 -14.83 -22.48
N PRO A 120 1.64 -15.03 -21.86
CA PRO A 120 1.67 -15.54 -20.49
C PRO A 120 0.81 -14.60 -19.67
N ALA A 121 -0.22 -15.13 -18.99
CA ALA A 121 -1.22 -14.35 -18.25
C ALA A 121 -0.56 -13.10 -17.67
N PRO A 122 -0.99 -11.87 -18.03
CA PRO A 122 -0.26 -10.70 -17.63
C PRO A 122 -0.18 -10.76 -16.11
N LEU A 123 1.04 -10.90 -15.59
CA LEU A 123 1.37 -10.51 -14.24
C LEU A 123 1.19 -8.99 -14.23
N ALA A 124 -0.07 -8.55 -14.27
CA ALA A 124 -0.44 -7.16 -14.19
C ALA A 124 0.02 -6.72 -12.80
N GLU A 125 1.21 -6.12 -12.75
CA GLU A 125 1.82 -5.42 -11.64
C GLU A 125 1.41 -5.97 -10.28
N THR A 126 1.83 -7.21 -10.01
CA THR A 126 1.65 -7.85 -8.72
C THR A 126 2.45 -7.06 -7.69
N VAL A 127 1.77 -6.41 -6.74
CA VAL A 127 2.45 -5.94 -5.53
C VAL A 127 2.77 -7.16 -4.69
N VAL A 128 4.07 -7.38 -4.46
CA VAL A 128 4.59 -8.42 -3.56
C VAL A 128 5.03 -7.75 -2.27
N ILE A 129 4.40 -8.13 -1.15
CA ILE A 129 4.80 -7.66 0.18
C ILE A 129 5.30 -8.87 0.97
N LEU A 130 6.57 -8.80 1.40
CA LEU A 130 7.13 -9.73 2.36
C LEU A 130 7.07 -9.08 3.74
N VAL A 131 6.43 -9.76 4.69
CA VAL A 131 6.36 -9.33 6.08
C VAL A 131 6.99 -10.39 6.95
N THR A 132 8.02 -10.00 7.71
CA THR A 132 8.66 -10.85 8.72
C THR A 132 8.40 -10.25 10.08
N ILE A 133 7.88 -11.06 11.00
CA ILE A 133 7.49 -10.61 12.33
C ILE A 133 8.34 -11.28 13.37
N LYS A 134 8.96 -10.49 14.24
CA LYS A 134 9.67 -10.98 15.42
C LYS A 134 8.94 -10.48 16.66
N LYS A 135 8.65 -11.38 17.59
CA LYS A 135 8.24 -10.99 18.94
C LYS A 135 9.50 -10.59 19.70
N THR A 136 9.49 -9.42 20.32
CA THR A 136 10.55 -8.95 21.21
C THR A 136 9.95 -8.65 22.57
N ASP A 137 10.43 -9.34 23.60
CA ASP A 137 10.09 -9.02 24.99
C ASP A 137 10.97 -7.85 25.43
N TYR A 138 10.48 -6.62 25.30
CA TYR A 138 11.14 -5.43 25.83
C TYR A 138 10.58 -5.11 27.21
N GLY A 139 11.25 -5.61 28.26
CA GLY A 139 11.05 -5.20 29.65
C GLY A 139 12.28 -4.45 30.16
N PRO A 140 12.14 -3.53 31.14
CA PRO A 140 13.30 -2.94 31.79
C PRO A 140 14.15 -4.06 32.39
N LYS A 141 15.44 -4.09 32.05
CA LYS A 141 16.39 -4.99 32.73
C LYS A 141 16.48 -4.53 34.18
N GLU A 142 15.93 -5.32 35.10
CA GLU A 142 16.26 -5.15 36.52
C GLU A 142 17.77 -5.28 36.66
N LYS A 143 18.40 -4.21 37.15
CA LYS A 143 19.80 -4.23 37.55
C LYS A 143 19.87 -5.01 38.86
N ASN A 144 20.45 -6.20 38.82
CA ASN A 144 21.05 -6.80 40.01
C ASN A 144 22.33 -6.07 40.37
#